data_AF-A0A436QWL3-F1
#
_entry.id   AF-A0A436QWL3-F1
#
_cell.length_a   1.000
_cell.length_b   1.000
_cell.length_c   1.000
_cell.angle_alpha   90.00
_cell.angle_beta   90.00
_cell.angle_gamma   90.00
#
_symmetry.space_group_name_H-M   'P 1'
#
loop_
_entity.id
_entity.type
_entity.pdbx_description
1 polymer ?
#
loop_
_entity_poly.entity_id
_entity_poly.type
_entity_poly.pdbx_seq_one_letter_code
_entity_poly.pdbx_strand_id
1 'polypeptide(L)'
;MKIVTRVEEKILASCEPGELVRFGVGGQSRLAIVLTTVDFGERLILLLKAEDPEMDFHLWQTDPHFKCVSYGLTWVVELIDDENSWPGNDLDEDKLGTIHQISNDSAAITIKGIKPPVLLALDLQKIAAANGQRRDGILFRKWRIWKTAEDASKPKARPIFSYGLDEKGPAA
;
A
#
# COMPACT_ATOMS: atom_id res chain seq x y z
N MET A 1 -6.58 29.06 -19.28
CA MET A 1 -5.99 28.27 -18.17
C MET A 1 -6.45 26.83 -18.32
N LYS A 2 -5.52 25.86 -18.41
CA LYS A 2 -5.85 24.42 -18.53
C LYS A 2 -5.54 23.75 -17.20
N ILE A 3 -6.58 23.27 -16.51
CA ILE A 3 -6.40 22.45 -15.32
C ILE A 3 -6.07 21.03 -15.80
N VAL A 4 -4.87 20.55 -15.47
CA VAL A 4 -4.45 19.18 -15.78
C VAL A 4 -4.41 18.41 -14.47
N THR A 5 -5.37 17.51 -14.28
CA THR A 5 -5.32 16.51 -13.21
C THR A 5 -5.02 15.16 -13.83
N ARG A 6 -4.15 14.40 -13.18
CA ARG A 6 -3.86 13.00 -13.53
C ARG A 6 -4.55 12.02 -12.58
N VAL A 7 -5.49 12.51 -11.76
CA VAL A 7 -6.31 11.63 -10.91
C VAL A 7 -7.71 11.58 -11.48
N GLU A 8 -8.31 10.40 -11.41
CA GLU A 8 -9.63 10.12 -11.96
C GLU A 8 -10.61 9.89 -10.80
N GLU A 9 -11.78 10.52 -10.84
CA GLU A 9 -12.87 10.16 -9.93
C GLU A 9 -13.52 8.87 -10.44
N LYS A 10 -13.58 7.86 -9.59
CA LYS A 10 -14.19 6.56 -9.87
C LYS A 10 -15.11 6.15 -8.72
N ILE A 11 -15.93 5.13 -8.96
CA ILE A 11 -16.49 4.33 -7.87
C ILE A 11 -15.57 3.13 -7.63
N LEU A 12 -15.48 2.61 -6.40
CA LEU A 12 -14.63 1.45 -6.11
C LEU A 12 -14.99 0.23 -6.98
N ALA A 13 -16.26 0.10 -7.38
CA ALA A 13 -16.74 -0.93 -8.30
C ALA A 13 -16.08 -0.88 -9.68
N SER A 14 -15.62 0.29 -10.14
CA SER A 14 -14.98 0.45 -11.46
C SER A 14 -13.45 0.44 -11.39
N CYS A 15 -12.88 0.18 -10.20
CA CYS A 15 -11.44 0.10 -10.03
C CYS A 15 -10.93 -1.32 -10.28
N GLU A 16 -9.69 -1.42 -10.78
CA GLU A 16 -9.02 -2.67 -11.10
C GLU A 16 -8.21 -3.19 -9.90
N PRO A 17 -8.05 -4.52 -9.73
CA PRO A 17 -7.08 -5.09 -8.81
C PRO A 17 -5.67 -4.48 -8.99
N GLY A 18 -5.04 -4.11 -7.89
CA GLY A 18 -3.76 -3.40 -7.86
C GLY A 18 -3.87 -1.87 -7.95
N GLU A 19 -5.05 -1.31 -8.22
CA GLU A 19 -5.20 0.14 -8.32
C GLU A 19 -5.09 0.80 -6.94
N LEU A 20 -4.32 1.88 -6.86
CA LEU A 20 -4.21 2.69 -5.64
C LEU A 20 -5.33 3.73 -5.63
N VAL A 21 -6.09 3.77 -4.54
CA VAL A 21 -7.27 4.63 -4.41
C VAL A 21 -7.27 5.39 -3.09
N ARG A 22 -7.84 6.60 -3.12
CA ARG A 22 -8.14 7.39 -1.92
C ARG A 22 -9.61 7.73 -1.86
N PHE A 23 -10.23 7.53 -0.71
CA PHE A 23 -11.66 7.79 -0.54
C PHE A 23 -11.96 8.28 0.88
N GLY A 24 -13.16 8.84 1.05
CA GLY A 24 -13.62 9.40 2.32
C GLY A 24 -14.71 8.53 2.94
N VAL A 25 -14.59 8.19 4.21
CA VAL A 25 -15.64 7.51 4.97
C VAL A 25 -15.73 8.12 6.35
N GLY A 26 -16.92 8.57 6.76
CA GLY A 26 -17.10 9.26 8.04
C GLY A 26 -16.30 10.56 8.17
N GLY A 27 -16.03 11.25 7.05
CA GLY A 27 -15.21 12.47 7.02
C GLY A 27 -13.69 12.22 7.01
N GLN A 28 -13.24 10.97 7.13
CA GLN A 28 -11.83 10.61 7.20
C GLN A 28 -11.29 10.16 5.84
N SER A 29 -10.08 10.59 5.48
CA SER A 29 -9.41 10.15 4.25
C SER A 29 -8.69 8.83 4.47
N ARG A 30 -8.94 7.85 3.60
CA ARG A 30 -8.28 6.54 3.60
C ARG A 30 -7.52 6.33 2.31
N LEU A 31 -6.36 5.71 2.39
CA LEU A 31 -5.57 5.26 1.24
C LEU A 31 -5.58 3.74 1.20
N ALA A 32 -5.86 3.16 0.04
CA ALA A 32 -5.98 1.72 -0.10
C ALA A 32 -5.50 1.20 -1.45
N ILE A 33 -5.20 -0.10 -1.51
CA ILE A 33 -4.98 -0.86 -2.75
C ILE A 33 -6.19 -1.76 -2.97
N VAL A 34 -6.76 -1.72 -4.17
CA VAL A 34 -7.87 -2.61 -4.54
C VAL A 34 -7.32 -4.02 -4.75
N LEU A 35 -7.90 -5.04 -4.08
CA LEU A 35 -7.42 -6.41 -4.21
C LEU A 35 -8.29 -7.23 -5.15
N THR A 36 -9.59 -7.31 -4.86
CA THR A 36 -10.54 -8.09 -5.68
C THR A 36 -11.99 -7.68 -5.39
N THR A 37 -12.91 -8.19 -6.20
CA THR A 37 -14.31 -8.34 -5.81
C THR A 37 -14.46 -9.60 -4.95
N VAL A 38 -15.31 -9.55 -3.93
CA VAL A 38 -15.74 -10.70 -3.15
C VAL A 38 -17.25 -10.90 -3.30
N ASP A 39 -17.82 -11.84 -2.54
CA ASP A 39 -19.24 -12.20 -2.61
C ASP A 39 -20.16 -10.97 -2.54
N PHE A 40 -21.31 -11.06 -3.22
CA PHE A 40 -22.31 -9.98 -3.29
C PHE A 40 -21.81 -8.66 -3.91
N GLY A 41 -20.67 -8.68 -4.61
CA GLY A 41 -20.13 -7.53 -5.32
C GLY A 41 -19.34 -6.57 -4.45
N GLU A 42 -19.10 -6.90 -3.18
CA GLU A 42 -18.30 -6.08 -2.28
C GLU A 42 -16.83 -6.02 -2.73
N ARG A 43 -16.14 -4.96 -2.34
CA ARG A 43 -14.71 -4.78 -2.63
C ARG A 43 -13.87 -5.19 -1.45
N LEU A 44 -12.91 -6.07 -1.70
CA LEU A 44 -11.82 -6.33 -0.77
C LEU A 44 -10.65 -5.43 -1.11
N ILE A 45 -10.21 -4.65 -0.13
CA ILE A 45 -9.11 -3.70 -0.26
C ILE A 45 -8.10 -3.89 0.86
N LEU A 46 -6.85 -3.51 0.62
CA LEU A 46 -5.84 -3.31 1.65
C LEU A 46 -5.81 -1.83 2.02
N LEU A 47 -6.23 -1.49 3.23
CA LEU A 47 -6.04 -0.16 3.82
C LEU A 47 -4.56 0.03 4.15
N LEU A 48 -3.93 1.06 3.61
CA LEU A 48 -2.54 1.42 3.92
C LEU A 48 -2.45 2.47 5.02
N LYS A 49 -3.43 3.38 5.04
CA LYS A 49 -3.57 4.42 6.06
C LYS A 49 -5.03 4.65 6.36
N ALA A 50 -5.36 4.58 7.63
CA ALA A 50 -6.59 5.05 8.23
C ALA A 50 -6.27 6.18 9.22
N GLU A 51 -7.31 6.85 9.72
CA GLU A 51 -7.15 7.82 10.80
C GLU A 51 -7.07 7.13 12.17
N ASP A 52 -7.71 5.96 12.29
CA ASP A 52 -7.50 5.02 13.37
C ASP A 52 -6.25 4.16 13.06
N PRO A 53 -5.12 4.35 13.79
CA PRO A 53 -3.90 3.60 13.52
C PRO A 53 -4.08 2.09 13.73
N GLU A 54 -5.08 1.67 14.51
CA GLU A 54 -5.37 0.24 14.67
C GLU A 54 -5.88 -0.40 13.39
N MET A 55 -6.25 0.38 12.37
CA MET A 55 -6.75 -0.08 11.07
C MET A 55 -5.72 0.08 9.93
N ASP A 56 -4.51 0.55 10.22
CA ASP A 56 -3.43 0.63 9.23
C ASP A 56 -2.98 -0.76 8.78
N PHE A 57 -2.76 -0.95 7.49
CA PHE A 57 -2.38 -2.24 6.90
C PHE A 57 -3.38 -3.37 7.15
N HIS A 58 -4.68 -3.04 7.10
CA HIS A 58 -5.76 -4.01 7.28
C HIS A 58 -6.45 -4.35 5.97
N LEU A 59 -6.78 -5.62 5.81
CA LEU A 59 -7.81 -6.01 4.86
C LEU A 59 -9.16 -5.46 5.31
N TRP A 60 -9.91 -4.90 4.37
CA TRP A 60 -11.26 -4.40 4.63
C TRP A 60 -12.20 -4.74 3.46
N GLN A 61 -13.36 -5.27 3.81
CA GLN A 61 -14.46 -5.53 2.89
C GLN A 61 -15.45 -4.37 2.98
N THR A 62 -15.77 -3.78 1.83
CA THR A 62 -16.42 -2.47 1.80
C THR A 62 -17.41 -2.31 0.64
N ASP A 63 -18.27 -1.30 0.76
CA ASP A 63 -19.29 -0.96 -0.24
C ASP A 63 -18.61 -0.59 -1.57
N PRO A 64 -18.93 -1.28 -2.68
CA PRO A 64 -18.32 -1.01 -3.98
C PRO A 64 -18.74 0.36 -4.55
N HIS A 65 -19.77 1.02 -4.02
CA HIS A 65 -20.28 2.29 -4.54
C HIS A 65 -19.58 3.52 -3.96
N PHE A 66 -18.59 3.36 -3.07
CA PHE A 66 -17.83 4.51 -2.59
C PHE A 66 -17.14 5.24 -3.74
N LYS A 67 -17.34 6.56 -3.78
CA LYS A 67 -16.58 7.46 -4.63
C LYS A 67 -15.15 7.54 -4.15
N CYS A 68 -14.21 7.45 -5.07
CA CYS A 68 -12.79 7.45 -4.80
C CYS A 68 -12.04 8.26 -5.86
N VAL A 69 -10.85 8.69 -5.47
CA VAL A 69 -9.83 9.22 -6.37
C VAL A 69 -8.88 8.07 -6.68
N SER A 70 -8.79 7.70 -7.95
CA SER A 70 -7.83 6.71 -8.40
C SER A 70 -6.50 7.35 -8.83
N TYR A 71 -5.41 6.70 -8.46
CA TYR A 71 -4.05 6.96 -8.94
C TYR A 71 -3.61 6.00 -10.07
N GLY A 72 -4.48 5.08 -10.50
CA GLY A 72 -4.21 4.07 -11.53
C GLY A 72 -3.34 2.91 -11.03
N LEU A 73 -2.76 2.16 -11.98
CA LEU A 73 -1.88 1.01 -11.75
C LEU A 73 -0.38 1.35 -11.87
N THR A 74 -0.05 2.60 -12.18
CA THR A 74 1.33 3.02 -12.47
C THR A 74 2.14 3.41 -11.24
N TRP A 75 1.53 3.35 -10.06
CA TRP A 75 2.21 3.67 -8.82
C TRP A 75 3.33 2.66 -8.55
N VAL A 76 4.35 3.11 -7.82
CA VAL A 76 5.50 2.28 -7.48
C VAL A 76 5.82 2.40 -6.00
N VAL A 77 6.42 1.35 -5.45
CA VAL A 77 6.98 1.35 -4.10
C VAL A 77 8.48 1.58 -4.19
N GLU A 78 8.96 2.60 -3.49
CA GLU A 78 10.38 2.80 -3.24
C GLU A 78 10.72 2.19 -1.88
N LEU A 79 11.54 1.14 -1.88
CA LEU A 79 12.08 0.52 -0.66
C LEU A 79 13.32 1.31 -0.22
N ILE A 80 13.40 1.64 1.07
CA ILE A 80 14.50 2.45 1.62
C ILE A 80 15.29 1.57 2.57
N ASP A 81 16.56 1.34 2.23
CA ASP A 81 17.47 0.57 3.06
C ASP A 81 17.85 1.33 4.34
N ASP A 82 18.02 0.58 5.43
CA ASP A 82 18.64 1.06 6.65
C ASP A 82 19.54 -0.03 7.26
N GLU A 83 20.07 0.21 8.46
CA GLU A 83 20.96 -0.74 9.14
C GLU A 83 20.33 -2.12 9.44
N ASN A 84 19.02 -2.27 9.24
CA ASN A 84 18.28 -3.51 9.42
C ASN A 84 17.79 -4.11 8.08
N SER A 85 18.22 -3.59 6.93
CA SER A 85 17.86 -4.12 5.60
C SER A 85 18.84 -5.17 5.10
N TRP A 86 18.73 -6.39 5.63
CA TRP A 86 19.54 -7.54 5.21
C TRP A 86 18.70 -8.84 5.11
N PRO A 87 19.10 -9.82 4.27
CA PRO A 87 18.35 -11.08 4.10
C PRO A 87 18.39 -11.95 5.36
N GLY A 88 17.25 -12.49 5.79
CA GLY A 88 17.21 -13.30 7.01
C GLY A 88 16.87 -12.51 8.27
N ASN A 89 16.63 -11.20 8.17
CA ASN A 89 16.27 -10.38 9.32
C ASN A 89 14.82 -10.60 9.72
N ASP A 90 14.60 -11.14 10.91
CA ASP A 90 13.28 -11.39 11.49
C ASP A 90 12.83 -10.30 12.48
N LEU A 91 13.66 -9.26 12.70
CA LEU A 91 13.27 -8.11 13.49
C LEU A 91 12.01 -7.49 12.91
N ASP A 92 10.96 -7.30 13.71
CA ASP A 92 9.69 -6.74 13.25
C ASP A 92 8.99 -7.56 12.14
N GLU A 93 9.25 -8.87 11.97
CA GLU A 93 8.62 -9.68 10.89
C GLU A 93 7.07 -9.63 10.93
N ASP A 94 6.53 -9.55 12.15
CA ASP A 94 5.10 -9.49 12.46
C ASP A 94 4.55 -8.05 12.49
N LYS A 95 5.40 -7.04 12.29
CA LYS A 95 5.00 -5.64 12.32
C LYS A 95 4.28 -5.28 11.02
N LEU A 96 3.05 -4.82 11.19
CA LEU A 96 2.21 -4.32 10.11
C LEU A 96 2.91 -3.21 9.30
N GLY A 97 2.82 -3.31 7.98
CA GLY A 97 3.39 -2.36 7.04
C GLY A 97 4.85 -2.59 6.68
N THR A 98 5.55 -3.53 7.32
CA THR A 98 6.89 -3.93 6.87
C THR A 98 6.82 -4.70 5.55
N ILE A 99 7.85 -4.60 4.72
CA ILE A 99 7.94 -5.27 3.42
C ILE A 99 9.15 -6.18 3.41
N HIS A 100 8.97 -7.43 2.99
CA HIS A 100 10.06 -8.35 2.67
C HIS A 100 10.22 -8.44 1.16
N GLN A 101 11.38 -8.06 0.63
CA GLN A 101 11.73 -8.32 -0.76
C GLN A 101 12.25 -9.75 -0.90
N ILE A 102 11.43 -10.62 -1.51
CA ILE A 102 11.73 -12.05 -1.68
C ILE A 102 12.59 -12.26 -2.94
N SER A 103 12.35 -11.46 -3.98
CA SER A 103 13.14 -11.43 -5.21
C SER A 103 13.07 -10.04 -5.85
N ASN A 104 13.76 -9.84 -6.97
CA ASN A 104 13.68 -8.58 -7.72
C ASN A 104 12.25 -8.24 -8.17
N ASP A 105 11.38 -9.24 -8.33
CA ASP A 105 10.02 -9.10 -8.86
C ASP A 105 8.94 -9.48 -7.83
N SER A 106 9.30 -9.65 -6.55
CA SER A 106 8.35 -10.02 -5.50
C SER A 106 8.70 -9.36 -4.18
N ALA A 107 7.73 -8.61 -3.66
CA ALA A 107 7.79 -7.96 -2.37
C ALA A 107 6.49 -8.23 -1.61
N ALA A 108 6.61 -8.71 -0.38
CA ALA A 108 5.48 -9.10 0.44
C ALA A 108 5.32 -8.14 1.63
N ILE A 109 4.16 -7.50 1.74
CA ILE A 109 3.83 -6.60 2.86
C ILE A 109 3.12 -7.36 3.98
N THR A 110 3.54 -7.18 5.22
CA THR A 110 2.85 -7.74 6.40
C THR A 110 1.59 -6.91 6.72
N ILE A 111 0.43 -7.58 6.74
CA ILE A 111 -0.89 -6.96 6.90
C ILE A 111 -1.75 -7.77 7.88
N LYS A 112 -2.85 -7.19 8.36
CA LYS A 112 -3.84 -7.89 9.19
C LYS A 112 -5.05 -8.32 8.36
N GLY A 113 -5.47 -9.56 8.52
CA GLY A 113 -6.69 -10.10 7.91
C GLY A 113 -7.98 -9.57 8.52
N ILE A 114 -9.11 -9.89 7.89
CA ILE A 114 -10.45 -9.47 8.35
C ILE A 114 -10.97 -10.40 9.46
N LYS A 115 -11.09 -11.71 9.18
CA LYS A 115 -11.64 -12.71 10.11
C LYS A 115 -11.06 -14.12 9.82
N PRO A 116 -10.28 -14.71 10.74
CA PRO A 116 -9.73 -14.09 11.94
C PRO A 116 -8.72 -12.98 11.59
N PRO A 117 -8.47 -12.01 12.50
CA PRO A 117 -7.49 -10.95 12.28
C PRO A 117 -6.06 -11.48 12.49
N VAL A 118 -5.65 -12.40 11.62
CA VAL A 118 -4.32 -13.00 11.60
C VAL A 118 -3.38 -12.16 10.76
N LEU A 119 -2.09 -12.27 11.05
CA LEU A 119 -1.06 -11.71 10.19
C LEU A 119 -1.01 -12.47 8.88
N LEU A 120 -1.00 -11.73 7.79
CA LEU A 120 -0.86 -12.23 6.43
C LEU A 120 0.30 -11.48 5.78
N ALA A 121 0.82 -12.02 4.67
CA ALA A 121 1.42 -11.10 3.71
C ALA A 121 0.82 -11.26 2.34
N LEU A 122 0.81 -10.12 1.69
CA LEU A 122 0.34 -9.89 0.35
C LEU A 122 1.55 -9.59 -0.51
N ASP A 123 1.73 -10.37 -1.59
CA ASP A 123 2.66 -10.03 -2.66
C ASP A 123 2.09 -8.81 -3.41
N LEU A 124 2.79 -7.68 -3.33
CA LEU A 124 2.37 -6.40 -3.89
C LEU A 124 2.41 -6.38 -5.42
N GLN A 125 3.20 -7.25 -6.05
CA GLN A 125 3.27 -7.36 -7.50
C GLN A 125 2.13 -8.21 -8.04
N LYS A 126 1.81 -9.31 -7.34
CA LYS A 126 0.76 -10.26 -7.77
C LYS A 126 -0.62 -9.94 -7.23
N ILE A 127 -0.71 -9.05 -6.24
CA ILE A 127 -1.96 -8.71 -5.54
C ILE A 127 -2.63 -9.98 -5.00
N ALA A 128 -1.83 -10.85 -4.37
CA ALA A 128 -2.26 -12.16 -3.88
C ALA A 128 -1.51 -12.53 -2.61
N ALA A 129 -2.00 -13.54 -1.88
CA ALA A 129 -1.30 -14.05 -0.71
C ALA A 129 0.12 -14.51 -1.09
N ALA A 130 1.11 -14.04 -0.34
CA ALA A 130 2.50 -14.42 -0.56
C ALA A 130 2.74 -15.85 -0.03
N ASN A 131 2.86 -16.79 -0.97
CA ASN A 131 3.23 -18.18 -0.72
C ASN A 131 4.76 -18.31 -0.83
N GLY A 132 5.47 -18.29 0.29
CA GLY A 132 6.93 -18.41 0.30
C GLY A 132 7.56 -18.13 1.67
N GLN A 133 8.81 -18.56 1.85
CA GLN A 133 9.63 -18.24 3.02
C GLN A 133 10.08 -16.77 2.93
N ARG A 134 9.19 -15.86 3.34
CA ARG A 134 9.49 -14.41 3.46
C ARG A 134 10.74 -14.13 4.29
N ARG A 135 11.04 -15.03 5.24
CA ARG A 135 12.18 -14.99 6.13
C ARG A 135 13.52 -14.95 5.40
N ASP A 136 13.61 -15.45 4.17
CA ASP A 136 14.87 -15.40 3.41
C ASP A 136 15.05 -14.08 2.64
N GLY A 137 14.03 -13.23 2.61
CA GLY A 137 14.03 -11.94 1.92
C GLY A 137 14.69 -10.82 2.72
N ILE A 138 14.93 -9.69 2.05
CA ILE A 138 15.43 -8.47 2.68
C ILE A 138 14.26 -7.73 3.33
N LEU A 139 14.37 -7.43 4.63
CA LEU A 139 13.39 -6.65 5.37
C LEU A 139 13.54 -5.14 5.11
N PHE A 140 12.43 -4.48 4.82
CA PHE A 140 12.33 -3.03 4.71
C PHE A 140 11.28 -2.50 5.68
N ARG A 141 11.72 -1.67 6.63
CA ARG A 141 10.87 -0.99 7.61
C ARG A 141 10.52 0.44 7.20
N LYS A 142 11.08 0.90 6.07
CA LYS A 142 10.91 2.24 5.52
C LYS A 142 10.64 2.13 4.02
N TRP A 143 9.61 2.81 3.55
CA TRP A 143 9.28 2.83 2.13
C TRP A 143 8.31 3.96 1.80
N ARG A 144 8.15 4.23 0.50
CA ARG A 144 7.25 5.25 -0.02
C ARG A 144 6.42 4.72 -1.18
N ILE A 145 5.23 5.29 -1.37
CA ILE A 145 4.46 5.13 -2.61
C ILE A 145 4.60 6.39 -3.45
N TRP A 146 5.03 6.20 -4.67
CA TRP A 146 5.08 7.24 -5.69
C TRP A 146 3.99 7.02 -6.71
N LYS A 147 3.52 8.11 -7.31
CA LYS A 147 2.50 8.04 -8.36
C LYS A 147 3.00 7.31 -9.61
N THR A 148 4.27 7.51 -9.96
CA THR A 148 4.98 6.80 -11.04
C THR A 148 6.47 6.68 -10.70
N ALA A 149 7.19 5.83 -11.43
CA ALA A 149 8.65 5.74 -11.34
C ALA A 149 9.36 7.05 -11.68
N GLU A 150 8.86 7.80 -12.67
CA GLU A 150 9.42 9.11 -13.02
C GLU A 150 9.22 10.13 -11.92
N ASP A 151 8.10 10.08 -11.19
CA ASP A 151 7.88 10.97 -10.06
C ASP A 151 8.84 10.69 -8.90
N ALA A 152 9.20 9.42 -8.67
CA ALA A 152 10.21 9.05 -7.65
C ALA A 152 11.60 9.64 -7.94
N SER A 153 11.94 9.86 -9.21
CA SER A 153 13.24 10.39 -9.62
C SER A 153 13.30 11.92 -9.65
N LYS A 154 12.16 12.62 -9.47
CA LYS A 154 12.11 14.08 -9.62
C LYS A 154 12.53 14.78 -8.33
N PRO A 155 13.44 15.77 -8.41
CA PRO A 155 13.74 16.63 -7.26
C PRO A 155 12.46 17.28 -6.71
N LYS A 156 12.28 17.24 -5.39
CA LYS A 156 11.14 17.84 -4.66
C LYS A 156 9.77 17.24 -4.96
N ALA A 157 9.68 16.14 -5.71
CA ALA A 157 8.44 15.40 -5.81
C ALA A 157 8.05 14.88 -4.42
N ARG A 158 6.74 14.78 -4.17
CA ARG A 158 6.21 14.28 -2.90
C ARG A 158 5.59 12.90 -3.11
N PRO A 159 5.91 11.91 -2.26
CA PRO A 159 5.25 10.62 -2.31
C PRO A 159 3.77 10.77 -1.96
N ILE A 160 2.93 9.85 -2.44
CA ILE A 160 1.52 9.74 -2.05
C ILE A 160 1.41 9.29 -0.60
N PHE A 161 2.34 8.44 -0.16
CA PHE A 161 2.39 7.82 1.16
C PHE A 161 3.82 7.50 1.57
N SER A 162 4.08 7.50 2.87
CA SER A 162 5.38 7.15 3.45
C SER A 162 5.13 6.37 4.73
N TYR A 163 5.93 5.32 4.93
CA TYR A 163 5.91 4.47 6.11
C TYR A 163 7.30 4.43 6.74
N GLY A 164 7.36 4.47 8.07
CA GLY A 164 8.61 4.39 8.84
C GLY A 164 9.56 5.58 8.67
N LEU A 165 9.11 6.65 8.02
CA LEU A 165 9.86 7.88 7.82
C LEU A 165 9.29 8.97 8.72
N ASP A 166 10.15 9.65 9.47
CA ASP A 166 9.76 10.85 10.20
C ASP A 166 9.30 11.92 9.19
N GLU A 167 8.13 12.52 9.41
CA GLU A 167 7.57 13.57 8.53
C GLU A 167 8.43 14.86 8.48
N LYS A 168 9.54 14.90 9.21
CA LYS A 168 10.59 15.91 9.07
C LYS A 168 11.40 15.61 7.81
N GLY A 169 10.83 15.94 6.64
CA GLY A 169 11.56 15.99 5.39
C GLY A 169 12.83 16.87 5.52
N PRO A 170 13.82 16.69 4.62
CA PRO A 170 15.07 17.46 4.67
C PRO A 170 14.73 18.96 4.72
N ALA A 171 15.30 19.67 5.70
CA ALA A 171 15.24 21.11 5.75
C ALA A 171 15.74 21.64 4.39
N ALA A 172 14.90 22.47 3.76
CA ALA A 172 15.18 23.11 2.48
C ALA A 172 16.44 23.99 2.54
#